data_AF-A0A4P5X758-F1
#
_entry.id   AF-A0A4P5X758-F1
#
_cell.length_a   1.000
_cell.length_b   1.000
_cell.length_c   1.000
_cell.angle_alpha   90.00
_cell.angle_beta   90.00
_cell.angle_gamma   90.00
#
_symmetry.space_group_name_H-M   'P 1'
#
loop_
_entity.id
_entity.type
_entity.pdbx_description
1 polymer ?
#
loop_
_entity_poly.entity_id
_entity_poly.type
_entity_poly.pdbx_seq_one_letter_code
_entity_poly.pdbx_strand_id
1 'polypeptide(L)'
;MQAHKLTIALFAVSFTSALVGNALAQPAAPAQPTSQTQPTADRPTLIKRDTAGNLIRVDAPVEYAAVAALKLSDDEKAKIAIIFAEYENTLDGALRHATANISRVARVVEENNNAEIQGKLNELDNSAPILRDRTALRISLGKAMTNENNAMFTGIMREYMQQAAGQAQREAQSQNRKGQIGLMAISEARRVGAMDVRASLQRIGAKAMPTLAAMLPASGINAASITIMQGKLDEFKAAFPDGGSNADKSAAFMTALNMISDDQQRVLVEALYKQFAPETPPMKKVETEVPEAAPGKKPEPASEPVLQPR
;
A
#
# COMPACT_ATOMS: atom_id res chain seq x y z
N MET A 1 3.74 37.76 -22.68
CA MET A 1 4.10 36.33 -22.61
C MET A 1 2.81 35.53 -22.64
N GLN A 2 2.53 34.88 -23.77
CA GLN A 2 1.26 34.22 -24.06
C GLN A 2 1.24 32.80 -23.48
N ALA A 3 0.16 32.46 -22.78
CA ALA A 3 -0.10 31.15 -22.22
C ALA A 3 -0.51 30.15 -23.31
N HIS A 4 0.21 29.03 -23.42
CA HIS A 4 -0.21 27.90 -24.23
C HIS A 4 -1.13 27.00 -23.40
N LYS A 5 -2.41 27.00 -23.78
CA LYS A 5 -3.41 26.03 -23.34
C LYS A 5 -3.20 24.75 -24.15
N LEU A 6 -2.83 23.65 -23.49
CA LEU A 6 -2.74 22.34 -24.13
C LEU A 6 -4.12 21.67 -24.09
N THR A 7 -4.76 21.60 -25.26
CA THR A 7 -6.01 20.89 -25.50
C THR A 7 -5.72 19.39 -25.66
N ILE A 8 -6.27 18.55 -24.78
CA ILE A 8 -6.19 17.08 -24.90
C ILE A 8 -7.28 16.64 -25.89
N ALA A 9 -6.85 16.14 -27.05
CA ALA A 9 -7.73 15.62 -28.08
C ALA A 9 -8.17 14.18 -27.76
N LEU A 10 -9.49 13.99 -27.81
CA LEU A 10 -10.22 12.73 -27.66
C LEU A 10 -10.09 11.92 -28.96
N PHE A 11 -9.47 10.73 -28.93
CA PHE A 11 -9.50 9.80 -30.05
C PHE A 11 -10.53 8.70 -29.79
N ALA A 12 -11.69 8.83 -30.43
CA ALA A 12 -12.62 7.74 -30.67
C ALA A 12 -12.19 7.00 -31.93
N VAL A 13 -11.89 5.71 -31.81
CA VAL A 13 -11.68 4.82 -32.95
C VAL A 13 -12.75 3.74 -32.91
N SER A 14 -13.76 3.93 -33.75
CA SER A 14 -14.75 2.91 -34.10
C SER A 14 -14.14 1.98 -35.13
N PHE A 15 -14.04 0.69 -34.81
CA PHE A 15 -13.82 -0.36 -35.80
C PHE A 15 -15.02 -1.31 -35.80
N THR A 16 -15.94 -1.05 -36.71
CA THR A 16 -16.91 -2.03 -37.21
C THR A 16 -16.23 -2.86 -38.29
N SER A 17 -16.15 -4.17 -38.08
CA SER A 17 -16.00 -5.14 -39.16
C SER A 17 -16.78 -6.39 -38.78
N ALA A 18 -17.95 -6.52 -39.43
CA ALA A 18 -18.72 -7.74 -39.47
C ALA A 18 -17.99 -8.76 -40.36
N LEU A 19 -17.71 -9.93 -39.82
CA LEU A 19 -17.32 -11.10 -40.60
C LEU A 19 -18.26 -12.23 -40.21
N VAL A 20 -19.23 -12.46 -41.11
CA VAL A 20 -20.18 -13.58 -41.07
C VAL A 20 -19.41 -14.83 -41.45
N GLY A 21 -19.07 -15.64 -40.46
CA GLY A 21 -18.59 -17.01 -40.63
C GLY A 21 -19.66 -17.98 -40.15
N ASN A 22 -20.38 -18.60 -41.10
CA ASN A 22 -21.30 -19.70 -40.82
C ASN A 22 -20.49 -20.95 -40.44
N ALA A 23 -20.27 -21.16 -39.14
CA ALA A 23 -19.83 -22.44 -38.60
C ALA A 23 -21.07 -23.20 -38.11
N LEU A 24 -21.31 -24.37 -38.70
CA LEU A 24 -22.32 -25.33 -38.26
C LEU A 24 -21.97 -25.80 -36.84
N ALA A 25 -22.57 -25.16 -35.84
CA ALA A 25 -22.41 -25.50 -34.43
C ALA A 25 -23.34 -26.67 -34.07
N GLN A 26 -22.69 -27.77 -33.72
CA GLN A 26 -23.21 -28.91 -32.97
C GLN A 26 -23.99 -28.41 -31.72
N PRO A 27 -25.17 -28.98 -31.38
CA PRO A 27 -25.94 -28.49 -30.25
C PRO A 27 -25.14 -28.63 -28.96
N ALA A 28 -24.75 -27.48 -28.40
CA ALA A 28 -24.10 -27.40 -27.11
C ALA A 28 -25.04 -27.96 -26.04
N ALA A 29 -24.53 -28.90 -25.25
CA ALA A 29 -25.21 -29.39 -24.06
C ALA A 29 -25.61 -28.19 -23.17
N PRO A 30 -26.81 -28.22 -22.55
CA PRO A 30 -27.26 -27.11 -21.73
C PRO A 30 -26.22 -26.82 -20.64
N ALA A 31 -25.71 -25.59 -20.65
CA ALA A 31 -24.83 -25.09 -19.61
C ALA A 31 -25.54 -25.25 -18.27
N GLN A 32 -24.94 -26.03 -17.37
CA GLN A 32 -25.36 -26.04 -15.97
C GLN A 32 -25.36 -24.59 -15.48
N PRO A 33 -26.42 -24.11 -14.83
CA PRO A 33 -26.40 -22.80 -14.21
C PRO A 33 -25.24 -22.80 -13.22
N THR A 34 -24.30 -21.87 -13.44
CA THR A 34 -23.28 -21.56 -12.44
C THR A 34 -24.05 -21.23 -11.17
N SER A 35 -23.85 -22.04 -10.13
CA SER A 35 -24.41 -21.79 -8.81
C SER A 35 -23.97 -20.39 -8.39
N GLN A 36 -24.83 -19.41 -8.60
CA GLN A 36 -24.75 -18.12 -7.94
C GLN A 36 -24.92 -18.44 -6.46
N THR A 37 -23.78 -18.58 -5.79
CA THR A 37 -23.72 -18.72 -4.34
C THR A 37 -24.52 -17.56 -3.78
N GLN A 38 -25.70 -17.85 -3.23
CA GLN A 38 -26.51 -16.85 -2.54
C GLN A 38 -25.61 -16.16 -1.50
N PRO A 39 -25.69 -14.83 -1.37
CA PRO A 39 -24.85 -14.13 -0.41
C PRO A 39 -25.22 -14.65 0.97
N THR A 40 -24.24 -15.27 1.65
CA THR A 40 -24.27 -15.50 3.08
C THR A 40 -24.41 -14.14 3.74
N ALA A 41 -25.65 -13.73 3.98
CA ALA A 41 -25.97 -12.50 4.67
C ALA A 41 -25.30 -12.51 6.05
N ASP A 42 -24.77 -11.35 6.44
CA ASP A 42 -24.20 -10.97 7.74
C ASP A 42 -22.76 -11.30 8.13
N ARG A 43 -21.95 -12.00 7.31
CA ARG A 43 -20.52 -12.10 7.64
C ARG A 43 -19.75 -10.86 7.15
N PRO A 44 -19.00 -10.16 8.00
CA PRO A 44 -18.15 -9.05 7.57
C PRO A 44 -17.08 -9.54 6.59
N THR A 45 -16.88 -8.81 5.48
CA THR A 45 -15.90 -9.11 4.43
C THR A 45 -15.36 -7.83 3.78
N LEU A 46 -14.14 -7.90 3.25
CA LEU A 46 -13.52 -6.85 2.43
C LEU A 46 -13.71 -7.09 0.93
N ILE A 47 -14.34 -8.20 0.53
CA ILE A 47 -14.50 -8.55 -0.88
C ILE A 47 -15.62 -7.71 -1.49
N LYS A 48 -15.23 -6.72 -2.30
CA LYS A 48 -16.13 -5.97 -3.18
C LYS A 48 -15.67 -6.17 -4.61
N ARG A 49 -16.62 -6.33 -5.55
CA ARG A 49 -16.30 -6.49 -6.97
C ARG A 49 -16.86 -5.35 -7.80
N ASP A 50 -16.11 -4.94 -8.82
CA ASP A 50 -16.57 -4.02 -9.85
C ASP A 50 -17.51 -4.72 -10.86
N THR A 51 -18.03 -3.98 -11.83
CA THR A 51 -18.91 -4.50 -12.88
C THR A 51 -18.22 -5.51 -13.81
N ALA A 52 -16.89 -5.55 -13.84
CA ALA A 52 -16.09 -6.51 -14.59
C ALA A 52 -15.72 -7.75 -13.75
N GLY A 53 -16.15 -7.82 -12.49
CA GLY A 53 -15.86 -8.93 -11.57
C GLY A 53 -14.48 -8.89 -10.92
N ASN A 54 -13.75 -7.78 -11.04
CA ASN A 54 -12.47 -7.56 -10.36
C ASN A 54 -12.69 -7.14 -8.91
N LEU A 55 -11.83 -7.59 -8.02
CA LEU A 55 -11.71 -7.11 -6.65
C LEU A 55 -11.41 -5.61 -6.66
N ILE A 56 -12.29 -4.85 -6.03
CA ILE A 56 -12.05 -3.46 -5.65
C ILE A 56 -11.06 -3.49 -4.49
N ARG A 57 -9.83 -3.02 -4.74
CA ARG A 57 -8.77 -2.96 -3.72
C ARG A 57 -9.16 -1.97 -2.63
N VAL A 58 -8.89 -2.32 -1.37
CA VAL A 58 -9.11 -1.41 -0.24
C VAL A 58 -8.16 -0.20 -0.32
N ASP A 59 -8.64 0.97 0.06
CA ASP A 59 -7.94 2.26 0.04
C ASP A 59 -7.10 2.53 1.30
N ALA A 60 -7.21 1.66 2.31
CA ALA A 60 -6.44 1.68 3.55
C ALA A 60 -5.59 0.40 3.70
N PRO A 61 -4.60 0.38 4.62
CA PRO A 61 -3.91 -0.86 4.95
C PRO A 61 -4.91 -1.93 5.42
N VAL A 62 -4.70 -3.18 4.99
CA VAL A 62 -5.73 -4.23 5.09
C VAL A 62 -6.13 -4.50 6.55
N GLU A 63 -5.20 -4.40 7.51
CA GLU A 63 -5.51 -4.54 8.93
C GLU A 63 -6.52 -3.48 9.43
N TYR A 64 -6.39 -2.21 8.99
CA TYR A 64 -7.33 -1.14 9.36
C TYR A 64 -8.70 -1.38 8.75
N ALA A 65 -8.74 -1.76 7.46
CA ALA A 65 -9.99 -2.06 6.77
C ALA A 65 -10.71 -3.26 7.42
N ALA A 66 -9.97 -4.31 7.78
CA ALA A 66 -10.52 -5.49 8.42
C ALA A 66 -11.09 -5.18 9.81
N VAL A 67 -10.38 -4.38 10.63
CA VAL A 67 -10.88 -3.89 11.92
C VAL A 67 -12.16 -3.08 11.74
N ALA A 68 -12.19 -2.17 10.77
CA ALA A 68 -13.35 -1.31 10.50
C ALA A 68 -14.59 -2.10 10.03
N ALA A 69 -14.40 -3.30 9.49
CA ALA A 69 -15.50 -4.18 9.09
C ALA A 69 -16.14 -4.95 10.26
N LEU A 70 -15.48 -5.00 11.43
CA LEU A 70 -15.95 -5.75 12.60
C LEU A 70 -16.89 -4.92 13.48
N LYS A 71 -17.82 -5.61 14.15
CA LYS A 71 -18.65 -5.04 15.21
C LYS A 71 -17.92 -5.19 16.54
N LEU A 72 -17.14 -4.17 16.88
CA LEU A 72 -16.32 -4.15 18.09
C LEU A 72 -17.04 -3.45 19.25
N SER A 73 -16.82 -3.93 20.47
CA SER A 73 -17.17 -3.21 21.70
C SER A 73 -16.31 -1.94 21.87
N ASP A 74 -16.76 -0.99 22.69
CA ASP A 74 -16.01 0.26 22.90
C ASP A 74 -14.66 0.03 23.61
N ASP A 75 -14.57 -0.99 24.47
CA ASP A 75 -13.30 -1.43 25.08
C ASP A 75 -12.33 -2.00 24.03
N GLU A 76 -12.79 -2.86 23.12
CA GLU A 76 -11.96 -3.36 22.01
C GLU A 76 -11.49 -2.21 21.10
N LYS A 77 -12.39 -1.27 20.76
CA LYS A 77 -12.04 -0.09 19.95
C LYS A 77 -10.94 0.74 20.61
N ALA A 78 -11.05 0.99 21.92
CA ALA A 78 -10.05 1.76 22.66
C ALA A 78 -8.67 1.07 22.66
N LYS A 79 -8.63 -0.25 22.92
CA LYS A 79 -7.39 -1.04 22.87
C LYS A 79 -6.76 -1.06 21.49
N ILE A 80 -7.57 -1.23 20.45
CA ILE A 80 -7.10 -1.25 19.07
C ILE A 80 -6.59 0.13 18.64
N ALA A 81 -7.22 1.21 19.06
CA ALA A 81 -6.75 2.57 18.77
C ALA A 81 -5.35 2.82 19.36
N ILE A 82 -5.08 2.32 20.58
CA ILE A 82 -3.74 2.38 21.19
C ILE A 82 -2.73 1.58 20.36
N ILE A 83 -3.06 0.35 19.97
CA ILE A 83 -2.18 -0.49 19.15
C ILE A 83 -1.85 0.17 17.81
N PHE A 84 -2.84 0.77 17.15
CA PHE A 84 -2.59 1.50 15.90
C PHE A 84 -1.72 2.73 16.13
N ALA A 85 -1.96 3.52 17.17
CA ALA A 85 -1.12 4.67 17.48
C ALA A 85 0.34 4.26 17.77
N GLU A 86 0.56 3.17 18.51
CA GLU A 86 1.91 2.61 18.76
C GLU A 86 2.57 2.11 17.47
N TYR A 87 1.81 1.42 16.62
CA TYR A 87 2.28 0.96 15.32
C TYR A 87 2.67 2.13 14.41
N GLU A 88 1.82 3.16 14.32
CA GLU A 88 2.09 4.36 13.54
C GLU A 88 3.33 5.10 14.04
N ASN A 89 3.51 5.21 15.36
CA ASN A 89 4.70 5.81 15.94
C ASN A 89 5.96 5.01 15.61
N THR A 90 5.89 3.67 15.71
CA THR A 90 7.00 2.77 15.35
C THR A 90 7.33 2.88 13.86
N LEU A 91 6.31 2.92 13.01
CA LEU A 91 6.43 3.08 11.56
C LEU A 91 7.07 4.44 11.21
N ASP A 92 6.57 5.55 11.77
CA ASP A 92 7.11 6.88 11.53
C ASP A 92 8.62 6.93 11.88
N GLY A 93 8.99 6.34 13.03
CA GLY A 93 10.40 6.23 13.44
C GLY A 93 11.24 5.31 12.54
N ALA A 94 10.69 4.21 12.05
CA ALA A 94 11.34 3.35 11.07
C ALA A 94 11.65 4.10 9.78
N LEU A 95 10.66 4.84 9.28
CA LEU A 95 10.74 5.56 8.02
C LEU A 95 11.73 6.70 8.08
N ARG A 96 11.99 7.28 9.27
CA ARG A 96 13.06 8.27 9.48
C ARG A 96 14.42 7.80 8.98
N HIS A 97 14.74 6.51 9.14
CA HIS A 97 16.01 5.93 8.70
C HIS A 97 15.95 5.33 7.29
N ALA A 98 14.74 5.16 6.75
CA ALA A 98 14.51 4.51 5.46
C ALA A 98 14.11 5.46 4.32
N THR A 99 13.90 6.77 4.60
CA THR A 99 13.48 7.79 3.61
C THR A 99 14.30 7.75 2.33
N ALA A 100 15.63 7.68 2.43
CA ALA A 100 16.52 7.60 1.28
C ALA A 100 16.29 6.32 0.43
N ASN A 101 16.03 5.18 1.06
CA ASN A 101 15.75 3.93 0.37
C ASN A 101 14.38 3.95 -0.30
N ILE A 102 13.38 4.57 0.32
CA ILE A 102 12.04 4.74 -0.27
C ILE A 102 12.12 5.55 -1.56
N SER A 103 12.83 6.69 -1.55
CA SER A 103 13.00 7.51 -2.74
C SER A 103 13.76 6.77 -3.85
N ARG A 104 14.77 5.97 -3.50
CA ARG A 104 15.48 5.12 -4.48
C ARG A 104 14.54 4.08 -5.10
N VAL A 105 13.71 3.41 -4.30
CA VAL A 105 12.72 2.44 -4.78
C VAL A 105 11.73 3.11 -5.75
N ALA A 106 11.21 4.28 -5.40
CA ALA A 106 10.28 5.02 -6.28
C ALA A 106 10.91 5.29 -7.66
N ARG A 107 12.15 5.80 -7.68
CA ARG A 107 12.88 6.10 -8.92
C ARG A 107 13.13 4.86 -9.78
N VAL A 108 13.62 3.75 -9.20
CA VAL A 108 13.91 2.54 -10.00
C VAL A 108 12.64 1.87 -10.53
N VAL A 109 11.50 2.07 -9.85
CA VAL A 109 10.18 1.65 -10.34
C VAL A 109 9.76 2.48 -11.56
N GLU A 110 9.98 3.79 -11.55
CA GLU A 110 9.71 4.67 -12.69
C GLU A 110 10.60 4.33 -13.90
N GLU A 111 11.86 3.98 -13.66
CA GLU A 111 12.82 3.56 -14.68
C GLU A 111 12.53 2.14 -15.24
N ASN A 112 11.56 1.42 -14.66
CA ASN A 112 11.11 0.07 -15.06
C ASN A 112 12.25 -0.98 -15.12
N ASN A 113 13.28 -0.82 -14.29
CA ASN A 113 14.41 -1.75 -14.20
C ASN A 113 14.16 -2.85 -13.16
N ASN A 114 13.50 -3.94 -13.58
CA ASN A 114 13.08 -5.04 -12.69
C ASN A 114 14.19 -5.65 -11.82
N ALA A 115 15.42 -5.77 -12.35
CA ALA A 115 16.54 -6.33 -11.60
C ALA A 115 16.97 -5.40 -10.46
N GLU A 116 17.03 -4.10 -10.73
CA GLU A 116 17.41 -3.08 -9.76
C GLU A 116 16.30 -2.84 -8.72
N ILE A 117 15.04 -2.90 -9.13
CA ILE A 117 13.87 -2.81 -8.24
C ILE A 117 14.00 -3.84 -7.11
N GLN A 118 14.34 -5.10 -7.41
CA GLN A 118 14.44 -6.13 -6.38
C GLN A 118 15.59 -5.86 -5.40
N GLY A 119 16.73 -5.36 -5.88
CA GLY A 119 17.84 -4.96 -5.02
C GLY A 119 17.46 -3.83 -4.06
N LYS A 120 16.82 -2.77 -4.58
CA LYS A 120 16.38 -1.62 -3.77
C LYS A 120 15.25 -1.95 -2.80
N LEU A 121 14.37 -2.87 -3.17
CA LEU A 121 13.37 -3.38 -2.24
C LEU A 121 13.99 -4.18 -1.10
N ASN A 122 15.02 -4.98 -1.36
CA ASN A 122 15.74 -5.68 -0.28
C ASN A 122 16.43 -4.69 0.66
N GLU A 123 17.02 -3.60 0.15
CA GLU A 123 17.59 -2.52 0.96
C GLU A 123 16.50 -1.84 1.82
N LEU A 124 15.33 -1.57 1.25
CA LEU A 124 14.18 -1.04 1.97
C LEU A 124 13.69 -2.00 3.06
N ASP A 125 13.52 -3.28 2.74
CA ASP A 125 13.09 -4.32 3.67
C ASP A 125 14.06 -4.48 4.85
N ASN A 126 15.36 -4.28 4.63
CA ASN A 126 16.36 -4.33 5.70
C ASN A 126 16.34 -3.09 6.59
N SER A 127 15.93 -1.92 6.06
CA SER A 127 15.90 -0.65 6.81
C SER A 127 14.56 -0.38 7.50
N ALA A 128 13.46 -0.88 6.94
CA ALA A 128 12.11 -0.76 7.49
C ALA A 128 11.36 -2.10 7.39
N PRO A 129 11.80 -3.16 8.11
CA PRO A 129 11.21 -4.49 8.02
C PRO A 129 9.71 -4.52 8.34
N ILE A 130 9.22 -3.56 9.14
CA ILE A 130 7.82 -3.37 9.51
C ILE A 130 6.88 -3.12 8.31
N LEU A 131 7.41 -2.64 7.18
CA LEU A 131 6.62 -2.45 5.96
C LEU A 131 6.20 -3.78 5.34
N ARG A 132 7.05 -4.81 5.48
CA ARG A 132 6.84 -6.16 4.96
C ARG A 132 6.22 -7.09 6.01
N ASP A 133 6.76 -7.07 7.22
CA ASP A 133 6.35 -7.96 8.30
C ASP A 133 5.45 -7.23 9.30
N ARG A 134 4.15 -7.56 9.24
CA ARG A 134 3.10 -7.02 10.10
C ARG A 134 2.65 -8.02 11.16
N THR A 135 3.42 -9.08 11.39
CA THR A 135 3.02 -10.18 12.29
C THR A 135 2.83 -9.68 13.72
N ALA A 136 3.74 -8.84 14.22
CA ALA A 136 3.63 -8.24 15.55
C ALA A 136 2.35 -7.39 15.71
N LEU A 137 2.00 -6.60 14.70
CA LEU A 137 0.75 -5.83 14.67
C LEU A 137 -0.46 -6.76 14.75
N ARG A 138 -0.51 -7.79 13.89
CA ARG A 138 -1.63 -8.75 13.85
C ARG A 138 -1.81 -9.52 15.15
N ILE A 139 -0.71 -9.94 15.79
CA ILE A 139 -0.75 -10.60 17.10
C ILE A 139 -1.32 -9.65 18.16
N SER A 140 -0.89 -8.39 18.16
CA SER A 140 -1.37 -7.39 19.13
C SER A 140 -2.86 -7.11 18.94
N LEU A 141 -3.32 -6.95 17.69
CA LEU A 141 -4.74 -6.80 17.37
C LEU A 141 -5.56 -8.02 17.82
N GLY A 142 -5.07 -9.24 17.56
CA GLY A 142 -5.76 -10.47 17.95
C GLY A 142 -5.89 -10.62 19.48
N LYS A 143 -4.92 -10.11 20.26
CA LYS A 143 -4.98 -10.09 21.74
C LYS A 143 -5.93 -9.03 22.29
N ALA A 144 -6.19 -7.96 21.54
CA ALA A 144 -7.08 -6.88 21.96
C ALA A 144 -8.56 -7.19 21.72
N MET A 145 -8.85 -8.21 20.91
CA MET A 145 -10.20 -8.62 20.52
C MET A 145 -10.69 -9.83 21.33
N THR A 146 -12.00 -10.02 21.38
CA THR A 146 -12.59 -11.32 21.75
C THR A 146 -12.14 -12.41 20.77
N ASN A 147 -12.18 -13.68 21.20
CA ASN A 147 -11.83 -14.82 20.35
C ASN A 147 -12.66 -14.86 19.06
N GLU A 148 -13.93 -14.48 19.13
CA GLU A 148 -14.85 -14.43 17.99
C GLU A 148 -14.43 -13.33 16.99
N ASN A 149 -14.20 -12.10 17.48
CA ASN A 149 -13.73 -10.99 16.65
C ASN A 149 -12.35 -11.27 16.04
N ASN A 150 -11.43 -11.88 16.79
CA ASN A 150 -10.13 -12.29 16.27
C ASN A 150 -10.24 -13.36 15.16
N ALA A 151 -11.13 -14.34 15.31
CA ALA A 151 -11.40 -15.33 14.28
C ALA A 151 -12.00 -14.69 13.02
N MET A 152 -12.93 -13.75 13.17
CA MET A 152 -13.48 -12.97 12.06
C MET A 152 -12.41 -12.11 11.39
N PHE A 153 -11.62 -11.36 12.15
CA PHE A 153 -10.48 -10.57 11.67
C PHE A 153 -9.54 -11.42 10.80
N THR A 154 -9.08 -12.54 11.34
CA THR A 154 -8.19 -13.48 10.63
C THR A 154 -8.84 -14.02 9.36
N GLY A 155 -10.13 -14.33 9.43
CA GLY A 155 -10.91 -14.80 8.29
C GLY A 155 -11.02 -13.77 7.17
N ILE A 156 -11.35 -12.52 7.51
CA ILE A 156 -11.44 -11.39 6.57
C ILE A 156 -10.11 -11.15 5.87
N MET A 157 -9.02 -11.08 6.65
CA MET A 157 -7.67 -10.89 6.12
C MET A 157 -7.28 -12.01 5.15
N ARG A 158 -7.52 -13.26 5.53
CA ARG A 158 -7.22 -14.43 4.68
C ARG A 158 -8.02 -14.41 3.39
N GLU A 159 -9.33 -14.16 3.48
CA GLU A 159 -10.22 -14.10 2.32
C GLU A 159 -9.77 -13.00 1.35
N TYR A 160 -9.52 -11.79 1.85
CA TYR A 160 -9.04 -10.68 1.04
C TYR A 160 -7.71 -11.00 0.33
N MET A 161 -6.71 -11.51 1.06
CA MET A 161 -5.41 -11.84 0.48
C MET A 161 -5.50 -12.94 -0.58
N GLN A 162 -6.38 -13.94 -0.39
CA GLN A 162 -6.63 -14.98 -1.39
C GLN A 162 -7.26 -14.41 -2.67
N GLN A 163 -8.26 -13.53 -2.54
CA GLN A 163 -8.90 -12.89 -3.69
C GLN A 163 -7.95 -11.93 -4.42
N ALA A 164 -7.15 -11.16 -3.66
CA ALA A 164 -6.12 -10.27 -4.17
C ALA A 164 -5.07 -11.02 -5.01
N ALA A 165 -4.59 -12.17 -4.50
CA ALA A 165 -3.65 -13.04 -5.19
C ALA A 165 -4.28 -13.69 -6.43
N GLY A 166 -5.51 -14.20 -6.32
CA GLY A 166 -6.23 -14.82 -7.45
C GLY A 166 -6.51 -13.83 -8.59
N GLN A 167 -6.82 -12.56 -8.29
CA GLN A 167 -6.93 -11.53 -9.32
C GLN A 167 -5.58 -11.25 -9.97
N ALA A 168 -4.52 -11.05 -9.20
CA ALA A 168 -3.21 -10.77 -9.75
C ALA A 168 -2.73 -11.92 -10.67
N GLN A 169 -3.00 -13.17 -10.31
CA GLN A 169 -2.74 -14.33 -11.16
C GLN A 169 -3.51 -14.27 -12.50
N ARG A 170 -4.79 -13.89 -12.48
CA ARG A 170 -5.59 -13.73 -13.71
C ARG A 170 -5.04 -12.60 -14.60
N GLU A 171 -4.65 -11.48 -14.01
CA GLU A 171 -4.01 -10.35 -14.72
C GLU A 171 -2.65 -10.75 -15.33
N ALA A 172 -1.85 -11.55 -14.62
CA ALA A 172 -0.58 -12.06 -15.15
C ALA A 172 -0.79 -12.95 -16.37
N GLN A 173 -1.79 -13.82 -16.31
CA GLN A 173 -2.14 -14.75 -17.38
C GLN A 173 -2.61 -14.01 -18.62
N SER A 174 -3.47 -12.99 -18.47
CA SER A 174 -3.94 -12.18 -19.60
C SER A 174 -2.81 -11.37 -20.26
N GLN A 175 -1.75 -11.03 -19.51
CA GLN A 175 -0.57 -10.34 -20.01
C GLN A 175 0.56 -11.26 -20.49
N ASN A 176 0.33 -12.59 -20.58
CA ASN A 176 1.35 -13.59 -20.94
C ASN A 176 2.62 -13.59 -20.04
N ARG A 177 2.52 -13.08 -18.81
CA ARG A 177 3.65 -13.03 -17.84
C ARG A 177 3.76 -14.33 -17.04
N LYS A 178 3.89 -15.46 -17.73
CA LYS A 178 4.04 -16.80 -17.11
C LYS A 178 5.38 -16.87 -16.36
N GLY A 179 5.34 -17.02 -15.03
CA GLY A 179 6.54 -17.15 -14.17
C GLY A 179 6.66 -16.16 -13.01
N GLN A 180 5.81 -15.14 -12.94
CA GLN A 180 5.89 -14.09 -11.90
C GLN A 180 4.88 -14.25 -10.75
N ILE A 181 4.29 -15.43 -10.55
CA ILE A 181 3.22 -15.65 -9.55
C ILE A 181 3.69 -15.26 -8.13
N GLY A 182 4.95 -15.58 -7.77
CA GLY A 182 5.54 -15.17 -6.50
C GLY A 182 5.70 -13.65 -6.34
N LEU A 183 6.06 -12.93 -7.41
CA LEU A 183 6.18 -11.46 -7.41
C LEU A 183 4.82 -10.76 -7.24
N MET A 184 3.72 -11.43 -7.60
CA MET A 184 2.37 -10.89 -7.50
C MET A 184 1.74 -11.08 -6.13
N ALA A 185 2.03 -12.18 -5.42
CA ALA A 185 1.67 -12.28 -4.00
C ALA A 185 2.36 -11.18 -3.17
N ILE A 186 3.57 -10.80 -3.58
CA ILE A 186 4.33 -9.69 -2.98
C ILE A 186 3.74 -8.32 -3.36
N SER A 187 3.01 -8.19 -4.49
CA SER A 187 2.51 -6.88 -4.95
C SER A 187 1.49 -6.27 -3.98
N GLU A 188 0.62 -7.08 -3.38
CA GLU A 188 -0.34 -6.59 -2.38
C GLU A 188 0.38 -6.16 -1.09
N ALA A 189 1.38 -6.92 -0.64
CA ALA A 189 2.19 -6.53 0.51
C ALA A 189 2.94 -5.20 0.25
N ARG A 190 3.52 -5.03 -0.95
CA ARG A 190 4.16 -3.77 -1.37
C ARG A 190 3.17 -2.62 -1.44
N ARG A 191 1.97 -2.86 -1.99
CA ARG A 191 0.90 -1.85 -2.05
C ARG A 191 0.52 -1.37 -0.66
N VAL A 192 0.35 -2.30 0.29
CA VAL A 192 0.06 -1.98 1.69
C VAL A 192 1.22 -1.21 2.33
N GLY A 193 2.47 -1.59 2.08
CA GLY A 193 3.64 -0.83 2.53
C GLY A 193 3.68 0.60 1.95
N ALA A 194 3.32 0.77 0.68
CA ALA A 194 3.23 2.11 0.07
C ALA A 194 2.10 2.96 0.69
N MET A 195 0.98 2.34 1.07
CA MET A 195 -0.09 3.03 1.81
C MET A 195 0.37 3.52 3.18
N ASP A 196 1.16 2.71 3.89
CA ASP A 196 1.74 3.11 5.16
C ASP A 196 2.73 4.26 5.04
N VAL A 197 3.61 4.22 4.04
CA VAL A 197 4.54 5.32 3.75
C VAL A 197 3.77 6.60 3.48
N ARG A 198 2.71 6.53 2.65
CA ARG A 198 1.84 7.66 2.36
C ARG A 198 1.12 8.18 3.61
N ALA A 199 0.55 7.28 4.41
CA ALA A 199 -0.15 7.65 5.65
C ALA A 199 0.80 8.29 6.67
N SER A 200 2.01 7.76 6.81
CA SER A 200 3.07 8.36 7.65
C SER A 200 3.45 9.75 7.16
N LEU A 201 3.68 9.91 5.85
CA LEU A 201 3.97 11.21 5.27
C LEU A 201 2.83 12.22 5.48
N GLN A 202 1.57 11.79 5.37
CA GLN A 202 0.41 12.63 5.68
C GLN A 202 0.40 13.06 7.16
N ARG A 203 0.64 12.13 8.10
CA ARG A 203 0.73 12.44 9.54
C ARG A 203 1.88 13.42 9.84
N ILE A 204 3.07 13.18 9.31
CA ILE A 204 4.24 14.04 9.47
C ILE A 204 3.99 15.41 8.85
N GLY A 205 3.41 15.46 7.65
CA GLY A 205 3.01 16.69 6.98
C GLY A 205 2.03 17.50 7.81
N ALA A 206 0.97 16.88 8.32
CA ALA A 206 -0.02 17.54 9.17
C ALA A 206 0.59 18.09 10.47
N LYS A 207 1.49 17.33 11.11
CA LYS A 207 2.26 17.78 12.28
C LYS A 207 3.15 18.97 11.95
N ALA A 208 3.75 18.99 10.76
CA ALA A 208 4.66 20.04 10.32
C ALA A 208 3.97 21.33 9.88
N MET A 209 2.73 21.27 9.39
CA MET A 209 2.02 22.41 8.79
C MET A 209 2.11 23.73 9.59
N PRO A 210 1.93 23.76 10.93
CA PRO A 210 2.02 25.00 11.70
C PRO A 210 3.38 25.70 11.61
N THR A 211 4.46 24.95 11.43
CA THR A 211 5.84 25.45 11.40
C THR A 211 6.48 25.34 10.02
N LEU A 212 5.79 24.76 9.03
CA LEU A 212 6.40 24.39 7.75
C LEU A 212 7.01 25.60 7.04
N ALA A 213 6.29 26.73 7.00
CA ALA A 213 6.78 27.96 6.36
C ALA A 213 8.14 28.44 6.92
N ALA A 214 8.36 28.30 8.22
CA ALA A 214 9.62 28.66 8.87
C ALA A 214 10.73 27.62 8.62
N MET A 215 10.37 26.37 8.37
CA MET A 215 11.32 25.28 8.10
C MET A 215 11.79 25.21 6.65
N LEU A 216 10.98 25.66 5.69
CA LEU A 216 11.31 25.56 4.26
C LEU A 216 12.70 26.15 3.90
N PRO A 217 13.12 27.32 4.43
CA PRO A 217 14.47 27.84 4.14
C PRO A 217 15.61 27.00 4.71
N ALA A 218 15.38 26.29 5.81
CA ALA A 218 16.37 25.47 6.49
C ALA A 218 16.37 24.00 6.02
N SER A 219 15.38 23.56 5.24
CA SER A 219 15.27 22.17 4.80
C SER A 219 16.24 21.80 3.68
N GLY A 220 16.87 22.79 3.03
CA GLY A 220 17.79 22.60 1.91
C GLY A 220 17.12 22.51 0.54
N ILE A 221 15.81 22.74 0.46
CA ILE A 221 15.14 22.90 -0.83
C ILE A 221 15.48 24.25 -1.48
N ASN A 222 15.39 24.32 -2.81
CA ASN A 222 15.74 25.53 -3.56
C ASN A 222 14.67 26.64 -3.40
N ALA A 223 15.06 27.88 -3.67
CA ALA A 223 14.19 29.05 -3.50
C ALA A 223 12.89 29.00 -4.33
N ALA A 224 12.90 28.43 -5.53
CA ALA A 224 11.70 28.32 -6.36
C ALA A 224 10.67 27.36 -5.72
N SER A 225 11.13 26.23 -5.19
CA SER A 225 10.31 25.27 -4.45
C SER A 225 9.77 25.87 -3.15
N ILE A 226 10.56 26.69 -2.44
CA ILE A 226 10.09 27.44 -1.26
C ILE A 226 8.91 28.33 -1.63
N THR A 227 9.03 29.14 -2.70
CA THR A 227 7.97 30.06 -3.14
C THR A 227 6.69 29.29 -3.52
N ILE A 228 6.82 28.18 -4.25
CA ILE A 228 5.67 27.33 -4.63
C ILE A 228 4.96 26.80 -3.37
N MET A 229 5.72 26.23 -2.44
CA MET A 229 5.18 25.69 -1.19
C MET A 229 4.53 26.78 -0.33
N GLN A 230 5.18 27.95 -0.20
CA GLN A 230 4.64 29.09 0.55
C GLN A 230 3.30 29.55 -0.02
N GLY A 231 3.18 29.67 -1.34
CA GLY A 231 1.91 30.03 -1.98
C GLY A 231 0.77 29.07 -1.59
N LYS A 232 1.03 27.76 -1.55
CA LYS A 232 0.02 26.78 -1.09
C LYS A 232 -0.26 26.82 0.41
N LEU A 233 0.73 27.15 1.21
CA LEU A 233 0.53 27.37 2.64
C LEU A 233 -0.32 28.61 2.92
N ASP A 234 -0.14 29.67 2.13
CA ASP A 234 -0.92 30.90 2.25
C ASP A 234 -2.37 30.69 1.76
N GLU A 235 -2.57 29.96 0.66
CA GLU A 235 -3.91 29.52 0.23
C GLU A 235 -4.61 28.71 1.33
N PHE A 236 -3.91 27.77 1.96
CA PHE A 236 -4.45 26.98 3.06
C PHE A 236 -4.84 27.84 4.27
N LYS A 237 -3.97 28.76 4.70
CA LYS A 237 -4.26 29.67 5.82
C LYS A 237 -5.43 30.61 5.52
N ALA A 238 -5.56 31.07 4.29
CA ALA A 238 -6.69 31.89 3.87
C ALA A 238 -8.02 31.11 3.90
N ALA A 239 -8.00 29.84 3.48
CA ALA A 239 -9.17 28.96 3.52
C ALA A 239 -9.52 28.49 4.94
N PHE A 240 -8.52 28.31 5.80
CA PHE A 240 -8.66 27.82 7.16
C PHE A 240 -7.94 28.73 8.18
N PRO A 241 -8.47 29.92 8.50
CA PRO A 241 -7.84 30.85 9.44
C PRO A 241 -7.58 30.24 10.82
N ASP A 242 -8.45 29.32 11.26
CA ASP A 242 -8.33 28.62 12.54
C ASP A 242 -7.49 27.32 12.46
N GLY A 243 -6.80 27.10 11.33
CA GLY A 243 -5.83 26.03 11.16
C GLY A 243 -6.35 24.71 10.60
N GLY A 244 -7.66 24.56 10.36
CA GLY A 244 -8.26 23.40 9.67
C GLY A 244 -8.09 22.06 10.41
N SER A 245 -8.74 21.00 9.90
CA SER A 245 -8.59 19.65 10.46
C SER A 245 -7.24 19.03 10.08
N ASN A 246 -6.83 17.94 10.75
CA ASN A 246 -5.64 17.20 10.35
C ASN A 246 -5.75 16.61 8.93
N ALA A 247 -6.96 16.29 8.47
CA ALA A 247 -7.20 15.85 7.10
C ALA A 247 -6.94 16.99 6.10
N ASP A 248 -7.42 18.20 6.40
CA ASP A 248 -7.19 19.38 5.55
C ASP A 248 -5.70 19.74 5.50
N LYS A 249 -5.01 19.70 6.65
CA LYS A 249 -3.56 19.91 6.74
C LYS A 249 -2.78 18.89 5.91
N SER A 250 -3.14 17.60 6.03
CA SER A 250 -2.51 16.52 5.26
C SER A 250 -2.74 16.71 3.76
N ALA A 251 -3.95 17.08 3.35
CA ALA A 251 -4.29 17.31 1.96
C ALA A 251 -3.50 18.50 1.38
N ALA A 252 -3.51 19.64 2.06
CA ALA A 252 -2.76 20.83 1.65
C ALA A 252 -1.25 20.56 1.55
N PHE A 253 -0.69 19.85 2.53
CA PHE A 253 0.72 19.44 2.50
C PHE A 253 1.02 18.56 1.28
N MET A 254 0.24 17.51 1.05
CA MET A 254 0.46 16.61 -0.09
C MET A 254 0.29 17.33 -1.44
N THR A 255 -0.67 18.25 -1.55
CA THR A 255 -0.83 19.09 -2.73
C THR A 255 0.41 19.94 -2.97
N ALA A 256 0.92 20.61 -1.93
CA ALA A 256 2.12 21.44 -2.04
C ALA A 256 3.37 20.60 -2.41
N LEU A 257 3.53 19.44 -1.78
CA LEU A 257 4.64 18.51 -2.03
C LEU A 257 4.65 18.04 -3.50
N ASN A 258 3.49 17.75 -4.08
CA ASN A 258 3.37 17.33 -5.48
C ASN A 258 3.63 18.46 -6.50
N MET A 259 3.83 19.71 -6.06
CA MET A 259 4.16 20.84 -6.93
C MET A 259 5.66 21.12 -7.03
N ILE A 260 6.49 20.43 -6.24
CA ILE A 260 7.95 20.52 -6.31
C ILE A 260 8.52 19.25 -6.92
N SER A 261 9.73 19.33 -7.49
CA SER A 261 10.36 18.16 -8.12
C SER A 261 10.71 17.07 -7.12
N ASP A 262 10.81 15.82 -7.58
CA ASP A 262 11.02 14.65 -6.71
C ASP A 262 12.31 14.75 -5.88
N ASP A 263 13.36 15.34 -6.44
CA ASP A 263 14.60 15.62 -5.69
C ASP A 263 14.36 16.58 -4.51
N GLN A 264 13.50 17.59 -4.68
CA GLN A 264 13.14 18.55 -3.64
C GLN A 264 12.17 17.93 -2.64
N GLN A 265 11.25 17.07 -3.09
CA GLN A 265 10.40 16.27 -2.21
C GLN A 265 11.25 15.41 -1.29
N ARG A 266 12.25 14.71 -1.82
CA ARG A 266 13.17 13.87 -1.04
C ARG A 266 13.88 14.67 0.06
N VAL A 267 14.47 15.80 -0.30
CA VAL A 267 15.18 16.68 0.65
C VAL A 267 14.24 17.17 1.76
N LEU A 268 13.04 17.63 1.39
CA LEU A 268 12.05 18.09 2.36
C LEU A 268 11.57 16.95 3.27
N VAL A 269 11.23 15.79 2.69
CA VAL A 269 10.75 14.62 3.43
C VAL A 269 11.81 14.16 4.43
N GLU A 270 13.07 14.08 4.04
CA GLU A 270 14.17 13.73 4.95
C GLU A 270 14.27 14.71 6.13
N ALA A 271 14.21 16.02 5.86
CA ALA A 271 14.20 17.04 6.91
C ALA A 271 13.00 16.93 7.85
N LEU A 272 11.81 16.66 7.32
CA LEU A 272 10.58 16.51 8.10
C LEU A 272 10.60 15.28 8.99
N TYR A 273 11.01 14.12 8.47
CA TYR A 273 11.13 12.92 9.31
C TYR A 273 12.20 13.10 10.40
N LYS A 274 13.32 13.75 10.10
CA LYS A 274 14.33 14.06 11.13
C LYS A 274 13.78 14.93 12.27
N GLN A 275 12.87 15.84 11.96
CA GLN A 275 12.29 16.77 12.93
C GLN A 275 11.09 16.19 13.69
N PHE A 276 10.16 15.52 13.00
CA PHE A 276 8.83 15.18 13.54
C PHE A 276 8.60 13.70 13.78
N ALA A 277 9.40 12.82 13.18
CA ALA A 277 9.29 11.40 13.46
C ALA A 277 10.03 11.07 14.77
N PRO A 278 9.49 10.15 15.58
CA PRO A 278 10.11 9.75 16.83
C PRO A 278 11.52 9.22 16.58
N GLU A 279 12.42 9.50 17.52
CA GLU A 279 13.77 8.94 17.47
C GLU A 279 13.73 7.49 17.95
N THR A 280 13.48 6.57 17.02
CA THR A 280 13.58 5.14 17.26
C THR A 280 14.94 4.64 16.77
N PRO A 281 15.61 3.71 17.49
CA PRO A 281 16.80 3.05 16.97
C PRO A 281 16.52 2.40 15.60
N PRO A 282 17.51 2.35 14.69
CA PRO A 282 17.36 1.63 13.44
C PRO A 282 16.96 0.17 13.72
N MET A 283 15.88 -0.29 13.10
CA MET A 283 15.48 -1.69 13.22
C MET A 283 16.52 -2.55 12.52
N LYS A 284 17.31 -3.30 13.30
CA LYS A 284 18.18 -4.33 12.73
C LYS A 284 17.31 -5.49 12.29
N LYS A 285 17.58 -6.02 11.10
CA LYS A 285 17.07 -7.32 10.70
C LYS A 285 17.55 -8.32 11.75
N VAL A 286 16.62 -8.94 12.47
CA VAL A 286 16.94 -10.09 13.31
C VAL A 286 17.29 -11.19 12.32
N GLU A 287 18.58 -11.46 12.14
CA GLU A 287 19.01 -12.72 11.52
C GLU A 287 18.53 -13.82 12.46
N THR A 288 17.36 -14.38 12.18
CA THR A 288 17.01 -15.69 12.73
C THR A 288 18.12 -16.62 12.29
N GLU A 289 18.96 -17.03 13.25
CA GLU A 289 19.91 -18.12 13.05
C GLU A 289 19.13 -19.24 12.38
N VAL A 290 19.46 -19.53 11.12
CA VAL A 290 18.95 -20.72 10.46
C VAL A 290 19.43 -21.85 11.36
N PRO A 291 18.54 -22.64 12.00
CA PRO A 291 18.96 -23.67 12.92
C PRO A 291 19.97 -24.53 12.17
N GLU A 292 21.22 -24.52 12.65
CA GLU A 292 22.31 -25.27 12.06
C GLU A 292 21.79 -26.70 11.90
N ALA A 293 21.67 -27.15 10.65
CA ALA A 293 21.15 -28.46 10.37
C ALA A 293 22.00 -29.43 11.17
N ALA A 294 21.38 -30.15 12.12
CA ALA A 294 22.10 -31.00 13.05
C ALA A 294 23.14 -31.84 12.29
N PRO A 295 24.43 -31.80 12.68
CA PRO A 295 25.50 -32.44 11.94
C PRO A 295 25.17 -33.93 11.77
N GLY A 296 24.93 -34.35 10.52
CA GLY A 296 24.61 -35.74 10.17
C GLY A 296 23.24 -35.98 9.52
N LYS A 297 22.31 -35.01 9.53
CA LYS A 297 21.11 -35.11 8.67
C LYS A 297 21.41 -34.49 7.30
N LYS A 298 21.57 -35.33 6.27
CA LYS A 298 21.48 -34.86 4.88
C LYS A 298 20.18 -34.06 4.75
N PRO A 299 20.19 -32.85 4.16
CA PRO A 299 18.96 -32.18 3.81
C PRO A 299 18.17 -33.12 2.90
N GLU A 300 17.00 -33.54 3.35
CA GLU A 300 16.05 -34.27 2.51
C GLU A 300 15.79 -33.37 1.29
N PRO A 301 15.96 -33.87 0.05
CA PRO A 301 15.63 -33.07 -1.12
C PRO A 301 14.18 -32.63 -0.95
N ALA A 302 13.95 -31.31 -1.00
CA ALA A 302 12.63 -30.72 -0.90
C ALA A 302 11.72 -31.47 -1.87
N SER A 303 10.77 -32.26 -1.33
CA SER A 303 9.85 -33.02 -2.14
C SER A 303 9.11 -32.02 -3.02
N GLU A 304 9.22 -32.18 -4.34
CA GLU A 304 8.47 -31.36 -5.29
C GLU A 304 7.00 -31.36 -4.86
N PRO A 305 6.33 -30.20 -4.80
CA PRO A 305 4.91 -30.16 -4.51
C PRO A 305 4.17 -30.93 -5.60
N VAL A 306 3.73 -32.14 -5.27
CA VAL A 306 2.81 -32.93 -6.10
C VAL A 306 1.50 -32.16 -6.18
N LEU A 307 1.33 -31.43 -7.28
CA LEU A 307 0.06 -30.84 -7.66
C LEU A 307 -0.91 -31.99 -7.97
N GLN A 308 -1.78 -32.31 -7.03
CA GLN A 308 -2.91 -33.19 -7.31
C GLN A 308 -4.00 -32.40 -8.04
N PRO A 309 -4.49 -32.88 -9.20
CA PRO A 309 -5.63 -32.29 -9.86
C PRO A 309 -6.90 -32.53 -9.03
N ARG A 310 -7.75 -31.50 -8.94
CA ARG A 310 -9.16 -31.65 -8.57
C ARG A 310 -9.99 -31.81 -9.84
#